data_AF-A0A956ID99-F1
#
_entry.id   AF-A0A956ID99-F1
#
_cell.length_a   1.000
_cell.length_b   1.000
_cell.length_c   1.000
_cell.angle_alpha   90.00
_cell.angle_beta   90.00
_cell.angle_gamma   90.00
#
_symmetry.space_group_name_H-M   'P 1'
#
loop_
_entity.id
_entity.type
_entity.pdbx_description
1 polymer ?
#
loop_
_entity_poly.entity_id
_entity_poly.type
_entity_poly.pdbx_seq_one_letter_code
_entity_poly.pdbx_strand_id
1 'polypeptide(L)'
;MRRYLAITLFVSPFVAAIGCSEAVPPAGEAAVSVNFSTASAVGTPGSCTVAPHDFQIGVVHPSDTGQIIFTKDGQARASVFCSVTEDGGSFNASAQVLENEKSFEFAVKGISDANTKENPAKGTVTYRSVDTVNFFTSTSEYPCEFWLNDQQEVGPGKLWAQYSCPLIQSNTKECSIGESTVALQNCDS
;
A
#
# COMPACT_ATOMS: atom_id res chain seq x y z
N MET A 1 2.18 -64.03 60.46
CA MET A 1 3.17 -62.93 60.34
C MET A 1 3.32 -62.56 58.87
N ARG A 2 2.67 -61.50 58.39
CA ARG A 2 2.74 -61.03 56.99
C ARG A 2 3.58 -59.75 56.95
N ARG A 3 4.67 -59.78 56.19
CA ARG A 3 5.55 -58.63 55.92
C ARG A 3 5.00 -57.89 54.69
N TYR A 4 4.76 -56.59 54.81
CA TYR A 4 4.40 -55.72 53.68
C TYR A 4 5.66 -55.05 53.13
N LEU A 5 5.86 -55.16 51.82
CA LEU A 5 6.92 -54.53 51.04
C LEU A 5 6.41 -53.17 50.55
N ALA A 6 7.10 -52.08 50.88
CA ALA A 6 6.77 -50.74 50.41
C ALA A 6 7.58 -50.43 49.13
N ILE A 7 6.88 -50.08 48.05
CA ILE A 7 7.45 -49.64 46.77
C ILE A 7 7.28 -48.13 46.69
N THR A 8 8.39 -47.39 46.71
CA THR A 8 8.43 -45.93 46.55
C THR A 8 8.63 -45.60 45.07
N LEU A 9 7.59 -45.05 44.44
CA LEU A 9 7.61 -44.54 43.06
C LEU A 9 8.18 -43.11 43.04
N PHE A 10 9.30 -42.92 42.34
CA PHE A 10 9.86 -41.60 42.00
C PHE A 10 9.08 -41.01 40.81
N VAL A 11 8.42 -39.87 41.01
CA VAL A 11 7.75 -39.11 39.95
C VAL A 11 8.72 -38.01 39.47
N SER A 12 9.12 -38.09 38.21
CA SER A 12 10.01 -37.12 37.55
C SER A 12 9.16 -36.01 36.89
N PRO A 13 9.45 -34.72 37.10
CA PRO A 13 8.68 -33.62 36.52
C PRO A 13 9.06 -33.41 35.05
N PHE A 14 8.10 -33.65 34.16
CA PHE A 14 8.14 -33.23 32.75
C PHE A 14 7.99 -31.70 32.69
N VAL A 15 9.05 -31.00 32.25
CA VAL A 15 8.99 -29.57 31.93
C VAL A 15 8.38 -29.42 30.54
N ALA A 16 7.12 -29.01 30.46
CA ALA A 16 6.48 -28.65 29.21
C ALA A 16 7.07 -27.31 28.72
N ALA A 17 7.87 -27.38 27.65
CA ALA A 17 8.31 -26.19 26.93
C ALA A 17 7.08 -25.51 26.32
N ILE A 18 6.74 -24.34 26.86
CA ILE A 18 5.73 -23.43 26.32
C ILE A 18 6.36 -22.82 25.07
N GLY A 19 6.12 -23.44 23.91
CA GLY A 19 6.46 -22.83 22.63
C GLY A 19 5.63 -21.56 22.48
N CYS A 20 6.29 -20.40 22.52
CA CYS A 20 5.68 -19.13 22.18
C CYS A 20 5.24 -19.21 20.72
N SER A 21 3.97 -19.55 20.48
CA SER A 21 3.35 -19.34 19.17
C SER A 21 3.26 -17.83 18.99
N GLU A 22 4.27 -17.24 18.35
CA GLU A 22 4.18 -15.84 17.94
C GLU A 22 2.90 -15.67 17.12
N ALA A 23 2.12 -14.64 17.46
CA ALA A 23 0.91 -14.34 16.74
C ALA A 23 1.29 -14.01 15.28
N VAL A 24 0.61 -14.64 14.32
CA VAL A 24 0.80 -14.32 12.91
C VAL A 24 0.45 -12.83 12.71
N PRO A 25 1.33 -12.02 12.10
CA PRO A 25 1.02 -10.63 11.81
C PRO A 25 -0.29 -10.50 11.00
N PRO A 26 -1.08 -9.45 11.22
CA PRO A 26 -2.25 -9.21 10.39
C PRO A 26 -1.84 -9.08 8.92
N ALA A 27 -2.69 -9.57 8.01
CA ALA A 27 -2.44 -9.46 6.59
C ALA A 27 -2.53 -8.00 6.11
N GLY A 28 -1.72 -7.64 5.12
CA GLY A 28 -1.72 -6.31 4.52
C GLY A 28 -3.08 -5.92 3.92
N GLU A 29 -3.41 -4.65 4.03
CA GLU A 29 -4.67 -4.07 3.59
C GLU A 29 -4.42 -2.81 2.77
N ALA A 30 -5.13 -2.64 1.66
CA ALA A 30 -4.99 -1.48 0.79
C ALA A 30 -6.34 -0.97 0.26
N ALA A 31 -6.43 0.34 0.08
CA ALA A 31 -7.45 0.99 -0.73
C ALA A 31 -6.79 2.05 -1.61
N VAL A 32 -7.13 2.06 -2.90
CA VAL A 32 -6.52 2.93 -3.91
C VAL A 32 -7.61 3.50 -4.78
N SER A 33 -7.54 4.80 -5.04
CA SER A 33 -8.30 5.48 -6.09
C SER A 33 -7.30 6.14 -7.04
N VAL A 34 -7.50 5.96 -8.35
CA VAL A 34 -6.69 6.56 -9.42
C VAL A 34 -7.62 7.35 -10.32
N ASN A 35 -7.34 8.64 -10.50
CA ASN A 35 -7.99 9.47 -11.51
C ASN A 35 -7.08 9.56 -12.75
N PHE A 36 -7.28 8.67 -13.72
CA PHE A 36 -6.43 8.61 -14.92
C PHE A 36 -6.85 9.67 -15.94
N SER A 37 -5.89 10.43 -16.45
CA SER A 37 -6.13 11.55 -17.35
C SER A 37 -5.30 11.48 -18.63
N THR A 38 -5.89 11.95 -19.73
CA THR A 38 -5.22 12.12 -21.03
C THR A 38 -4.31 13.34 -21.09
N ALA A 39 -4.51 14.30 -20.19
CA ALA A 39 -3.78 15.55 -20.18
C ALA A 39 -2.46 15.36 -19.44
N SER A 40 -1.39 15.03 -20.16
CA SER A 40 -0.04 15.12 -19.59
C SER A 40 0.28 16.58 -19.25
N ALA A 41 0.76 16.83 -18.02
CA ALA A 41 1.12 18.18 -17.59
C ALA A 41 2.45 18.66 -18.20
N VAL A 42 3.30 17.71 -18.60
CA VAL A 42 4.71 17.94 -18.97
C VAL A 42 5.17 17.15 -20.21
N GLY A 43 4.33 16.26 -20.74
CA GLY A 43 4.59 15.45 -21.92
C GLY A 43 4.08 16.06 -23.22
N THR A 44 4.15 15.27 -24.28
CA THR A 44 3.71 15.65 -25.62
C THR A 44 2.18 15.76 -25.68
N PRO A 45 1.61 16.92 -26.05
CA PRO A 45 0.17 17.07 -26.17
C PRO A 45 -0.44 16.02 -27.11
N GLY A 46 -1.49 15.32 -26.65
CA GLY A 46 -2.22 14.33 -27.44
C GLY A 46 -1.53 12.96 -27.61
N SER A 47 -0.41 12.70 -26.92
CA SER A 47 0.24 11.37 -26.96
C SER A 47 -0.55 10.31 -26.17
N CYS A 48 -1.34 10.71 -25.17
CA CYS A 48 -2.25 9.81 -24.48
C CYS A 48 -3.49 9.53 -25.33
N THR A 49 -3.59 8.30 -25.86
CA THR A 49 -4.75 7.84 -26.64
C THR A 49 -5.75 7.00 -25.83
N VAL A 50 -5.49 6.81 -24.53
CA VAL A 50 -6.37 6.05 -23.62
C VAL A 50 -7.41 7.00 -23.05
N ALA A 51 -8.69 6.66 -23.11
CA ALA A 51 -9.75 7.51 -22.56
C ALA A 51 -9.55 7.75 -21.04
N PRO A 52 -9.87 8.95 -20.53
CA PRO A 52 -9.88 9.20 -19.08
C PRO A 52 -10.84 8.23 -18.38
N HIS A 53 -10.43 7.74 -17.21
CA HIS A 53 -11.23 6.82 -16.41
C HIS A 53 -10.80 6.86 -14.95
N ASP A 54 -11.71 6.47 -14.07
CA ASP A 54 -11.40 6.24 -12.67
C ASP A 54 -11.16 4.75 -12.42
N PHE A 55 -10.26 4.47 -11.50
CA PHE A 55 -9.93 3.14 -11.06
C PHE A 55 -9.94 3.09 -9.55
N GLN A 56 -10.47 2.00 -8.98
CA GLN A 56 -10.47 1.77 -7.55
C GLN A 56 -10.17 0.32 -7.20
N ILE A 57 -9.42 0.12 -6.12
CA ILE A 57 -9.30 -1.12 -5.34
C ILE A 57 -9.70 -0.75 -3.91
N GLY A 58 -10.66 -1.47 -3.34
CA GLY A 58 -11.33 -1.02 -2.11
C GLY A 58 -12.14 0.26 -2.33
N VAL A 59 -12.47 0.96 -1.25
CA VAL A 59 -13.12 2.28 -1.29
C VAL A 59 -12.31 3.26 -0.45
N VAL A 60 -11.78 4.28 -1.11
CA VAL A 60 -11.12 5.42 -0.46
C VAL A 60 -11.63 6.69 -1.13
N HIS A 61 -12.16 7.61 -0.31
CA HIS A 61 -12.65 8.89 -0.80
C HIS A 61 -11.59 9.97 -0.57
N PRO A 62 -11.34 10.84 -1.57
CA PRO A 62 -10.31 11.87 -1.47
C PRO A 62 -10.63 12.96 -0.43
N SER A 63 -11.91 13.16 -0.12
CA SER A 63 -12.39 14.28 0.70
C SER A 63 -13.14 13.87 1.97
N ASP A 64 -13.23 12.58 2.28
CA ASP A 64 -14.06 12.09 3.37
C ASP A 64 -13.27 11.18 4.32
N THR A 65 -13.31 11.51 5.61
CA THR A 65 -12.97 10.60 6.73
C THR A 65 -13.98 9.48 6.91
N GLY A 66 -14.97 9.40 6.02
CA GLY A 66 -15.83 8.26 5.83
C GLY A 66 -15.05 6.94 5.82
N GLN A 67 -15.78 5.86 6.07
CA GLN A 67 -15.21 4.54 6.26
C GLN A 67 -14.40 4.11 5.03
N ILE A 68 -13.06 4.11 5.15
CA ILE A 68 -12.19 3.46 4.17
C ILE A 68 -12.53 1.98 4.20
N ILE A 69 -12.89 1.42 3.04
CA ILE A 69 -13.14 -0.01 2.90
C ILE A 69 -11.90 -0.61 2.25
N PHE A 70 -11.04 -1.18 3.08
CA PHE A 70 -9.84 -1.84 2.61
C PHE A 70 -10.16 -3.16 1.90
N THR A 71 -9.41 -3.42 0.84
CA THR A 71 -9.24 -4.77 0.30
C THR A 71 -8.08 -5.43 1.04
N LYS A 72 -8.34 -6.59 1.63
CA LYS A 72 -7.34 -7.39 2.36
C LYS A 72 -6.64 -8.37 1.41
N ASP A 73 -5.39 -8.71 1.72
CA ASP A 73 -4.72 -9.81 1.02
C ASP A 73 -5.55 -11.11 1.05
N GLY A 74 -5.68 -11.76 -0.11
CA GLY A 74 -6.50 -12.95 -0.29
C GLY A 74 -8.02 -12.72 -0.44
N GLN A 75 -8.53 -11.52 -0.18
CA GLN A 75 -9.94 -11.19 -0.37
C GLN A 75 -10.24 -10.86 -1.85
N ALA A 76 -11.36 -11.34 -2.39
CA ALA A 76 -11.81 -11.01 -3.75
C ALA A 76 -10.77 -11.23 -4.87
N ARG A 77 -9.87 -12.21 -4.68
CA ARG A 77 -8.71 -12.47 -5.56
C ARG A 77 -7.72 -11.32 -5.62
N ALA A 78 -7.67 -10.52 -4.58
CA ALA A 78 -6.67 -9.49 -4.40
C ALA A 78 -5.41 -10.05 -3.76
N SER A 79 -4.28 -9.47 -4.11
CA SER A 79 -3.01 -9.64 -3.41
C SER A 79 -2.50 -8.29 -2.97
N VAL A 80 -2.17 -8.17 -1.70
CA VAL A 80 -1.69 -6.91 -1.11
C VAL A 80 -0.36 -7.17 -0.42
N PHE A 81 0.71 -6.61 -0.98
CA PHE A 81 2.03 -6.57 -0.35
C PHE A 81 2.35 -5.12 -0.04
N CYS A 82 2.59 -4.77 1.22
CA CYS A 82 2.91 -3.40 1.57
C CYS A 82 3.87 -3.33 2.75
N SER A 83 4.68 -2.26 2.77
CA SER A 83 5.62 -1.96 3.84
C SER A 83 5.61 -0.46 4.12
N VAL A 84 5.58 -0.09 5.39
CA VAL A 84 5.71 1.30 5.86
C VAL A 84 6.65 1.33 7.06
N THR A 85 7.92 1.65 6.79
CA THR A 85 9.01 1.59 7.78
C THR A 85 9.49 2.99 8.14
N GLU A 86 9.89 3.18 9.40
CA GLU A 86 10.43 4.45 9.88
C GLU A 86 11.86 4.67 9.37
N ASP A 87 12.17 5.90 8.97
CA ASP A 87 13.48 6.36 8.51
C ASP A 87 13.73 7.80 8.99
N GLY A 88 14.47 7.94 10.10
CA GLY A 88 14.94 9.24 10.58
C GLY A 88 13.85 10.27 10.91
N GLY A 89 12.69 9.84 11.43
CA GLY A 89 11.55 10.70 11.72
C GLY A 89 10.60 10.93 10.54
N SER A 90 10.82 10.19 9.45
CA SER A 90 9.92 10.09 8.30
C SER A 90 9.65 8.61 8.00
N PHE A 91 8.89 8.30 6.95
CA PHE A 91 8.56 6.93 6.58
C PHE A 91 8.90 6.63 5.13
N ASN A 92 9.35 5.40 4.88
CA ASN A 92 9.45 4.82 3.55
C ASN A 92 8.25 3.90 3.36
N ALA A 93 7.43 4.18 2.36
CA ALA A 93 6.22 3.41 2.08
C ALA A 93 6.28 2.82 0.68
N SER A 94 5.93 1.54 0.55
CA SER A 94 5.73 0.89 -0.73
C SER A 94 4.56 -0.08 -0.65
N ALA A 95 3.88 -0.28 -1.78
CA ALA A 95 2.92 -1.34 -1.90
C ALA A 95 2.82 -1.84 -3.34
N GLN A 96 2.44 -3.11 -3.46
CA GLN A 96 1.96 -3.73 -4.68
C GLN A 96 0.58 -4.33 -4.39
N VAL A 97 -0.41 -3.85 -5.14
CA VAL A 97 -1.81 -4.22 -5.02
C VAL A 97 -2.27 -4.78 -6.35
N LEU A 98 -2.77 -6.01 -6.33
CA LEU A 98 -3.32 -6.71 -7.48
C LEU A 98 -4.77 -7.05 -7.18
N GLU A 99 -5.69 -6.81 -8.11
CA GLU A 99 -7.09 -7.23 -7.97
C GLU A 99 -7.67 -7.56 -9.35
N ASN A 100 -7.86 -8.85 -9.66
CA ASN A 100 -8.24 -9.29 -11.01
C ASN A 100 -7.22 -8.81 -12.08
N GLU A 101 -7.64 -7.98 -13.04
CA GLU A 101 -6.77 -7.43 -14.10
C GLU A 101 -6.16 -6.06 -13.75
N LYS A 102 -6.44 -5.58 -12.53
CA LYS A 102 -5.94 -4.32 -11.98
C LYS A 102 -4.61 -4.53 -11.27
N SER A 103 -3.69 -3.59 -11.46
CA SER A 103 -2.44 -3.54 -10.71
C SER A 103 -2.08 -2.09 -10.38
N PHE A 104 -1.72 -1.87 -9.13
CA PHE A 104 -1.19 -0.61 -8.64
C PHE A 104 0.02 -0.89 -7.78
N GLU A 105 1.13 -0.24 -8.08
CA GLU A 105 2.37 -0.32 -7.32
C GLU A 105 2.89 1.08 -7.09
N PHE A 106 3.39 1.34 -5.89
CA PHE A 106 4.05 2.60 -5.62
C PHE A 106 5.20 2.44 -4.62
N ALA A 107 6.09 3.43 -4.64
CA ALA A 107 7.12 3.61 -3.63
C ALA A 107 7.34 5.11 -3.41
N VAL A 108 7.34 5.54 -2.15
CA VAL A 108 7.66 6.90 -1.72
C VAL A 108 8.62 6.84 -0.55
N LYS A 109 9.62 7.73 -0.56
CA LYS A 109 10.63 7.81 0.51
C LYS A 109 10.50 9.11 1.27
N GLY A 110 10.75 9.04 2.57
CA GLY A 110 10.77 10.20 3.45
C GLY A 110 9.45 10.94 3.56
N ILE A 111 8.31 10.23 3.48
CA ILE A 111 7.00 10.83 3.68
C ILE A 111 6.74 11.05 5.18
N SER A 112 6.17 12.18 5.53
CA SER A 112 5.88 12.61 6.91
C SER A 112 4.68 13.55 6.95
N ASP A 113 4.18 13.85 8.14
CA ASP A 113 3.09 14.83 8.33
C ASP A 113 3.46 16.26 7.87
N ALA A 114 4.75 16.54 7.62
CA ALA A 114 5.20 17.82 7.06
C ALA A 114 5.02 17.93 5.53
N ASN A 115 4.69 16.83 4.84
CA ASN A 115 4.50 16.84 3.40
C ASN A 115 3.09 17.30 3.04
N THR A 116 2.94 18.57 2.68
CA THR A 116 1.69 19.15 2.16
C THR A 116 1.66 19.13 0.64
N LYS A 117 0.54 19.54 0.05
CA LYS A 117 0.40 19.65 -1.41
C LYS A 117 1.43 20.61 -2.03
N GLU A 118 1.84 21.64 -1.31
CA GLU A 118 2.85 22.62 -1.72
C GLU A 118 4.28 22.11 -1.51
N ASN A 119 4.47 21.12 -0.65
CA ASN A 119 5.77 20.49 -0.36
C ASN A 119 5.67 18.95 -0.33
N PRO A 120 5.32 18.32 -1.47
CA PRO A 120 5.02 16.90 -1.51
C PRO A 120 6.30 16.04 -1.44
N ALA A 121 6.17 14.85 -0.86
CA ALA A 121 7.15 13.79 -1.01
C ALA A 121 7.16 13.27 -2.45
N LYS A 122 8.32 12.84 -2.95
CA LYS A 122 8.47 12.34 -4.32
C LYS A 122 8.53 10.82 -4.31
N GLY A 123 7.81 10.20 -5.24
CA GLY A 123 7.78 8.75 -5.38
C GLY A 123 7.54 8.29 -6.81
N THR A 124 7.37 7.00 -6.96
CA THR A 124 7.07 6.34 -8.22
C THR A 124 5.76 5.59 -8.14
N VAL A 125 4.99 5.59 -9.22
CA VAL A 125 3.78 4.78 -9.40
C VAL A 125 3.91 3.97 -10.68
N THR A 126 3.54 2.70 -10.60
CA THR A 126 3.26 1.82 -11.73
C THR A 126 1.80 1.39 -11.66
N TYR A 127 1.09 1.53 -12.77
CA TYR A 127 -0.35 1.40 -12.85
C TYR A 127 -0.79 0.59 -14.07
N ARG A 128 -1.80 -0.26 -13.91
CA ARG A 128 -2.50 -0.95 -15.00
C ARG A 128 -3.97 -1.17 -14.64
N SER A 129 -4.86 -0.93 -15.61
CA SER A 129 -6.28 -1.26 -15.54
C SER A 129 -6.73 -2.05 -16.76
N VAL A 130 -8.01 -2.45 -16.73
CA VAL A 130 -8.71 -3.04 -17.87
C VAL A 130 -8.73 -2.12 -19.08
N ASP A 131 -8.79 -0.80 -18.84
CA ASP A 131 -8.86 0.22 -19.89
C ASP A 131 -7.49 0.57 -20.47
N THR A 132 -6.44 0.57 -19.63
CA THR A 132 -5.07 0.84 -20.14
C THR A 132 -4.48 -0.35 -20.88
N VAL A 133 -4.81 -1.57 -20.46
CA VAL A 133 -4.26 -2.87 -20.89
C VAL A 133 -2.76 -3.04 -20.62
N ASN A 134 -1.98 -1.97 -20.76
CA ASN A 134 -0.53 -1.89 -20.54
C ASN A 134 -0.22 -1.24 -19.19
N PHE A 135 0.99 -1.52 -18.70
CA PHE A 135 1.56 -0.82 -17.55
C PHE A 135 2.00 0.59 -17.95
N PHE A 136 1.61 1.56 -17.13
CA PHE A 136 2.07 2.93 -17.15
C PHE A 136 2.91 3.19 -15.91
N THR A 137 4.09 3.78 -16.09
CA THR A 137 5.02 4.03 -14.98
C THR A 137 5.48 5.48 -15.01
N SER A 138 5.55 6.11 -13.83
CA SER A 138 6.17 7.42 -13.66
C SER A 138 7.69 7.32 -13.78
N THR A 139 8.33 8.34 -14.33
CA THR A 139 9.80 8.37 -14.45
C THR A 139 10.43 9.12 -13.28
N SER A 140 11.74 8.94 -13.07
CA SER A 140 12.48 9.73 -12.07
C SER A 140 12.63 11.21 -12.44
N GLU A 141 12.48 11.55 -13.72
CA GLU A 141 12.47 12.95 -14.19
C GLU A 141 11.16 13.66 -13.83
N TYR A 142 10.05 12.92 -13.86
CA TYR A 142 8.70 13.40 -13.52
C TYR A 142 8.09 12.51 -12.43
N PRO A 143 8.64 12.54 -11.20
CA PRO A 143 8.16 11.71 -10.12
C PRO A 143 6.72 12.06 -9.75
N CYS A 144 5.99 11.08 -9.23
CA CYS A 144 4.71 11.35 -8.59
C CYS A 144 4.94 12.10 -7.28
N GLU A 145 3.96 12.92 -6.93
CA GLU A 145 3.93 13.74 -5.74
C GLU A 145 2.95 13.11 -4.75
N PHE A 146 3.37 12.94 -3.50
CA PHE A 146 2.57 12.39 -2.42
C PHE A 146 2.49 13.42 -1.28
N TRP A 147 1.30 13.62 -0.72
CA TRP A 147 1.10 14.57 0.37
C TRP A 147 -0.02 14.15 1.30
N LEU A 148 -0.01 14.75 2.49
CA LEU A 148 -1.00 14.61 3.53
C LEU A 148 -1.73 15.95 3.73
N ASN A 149 -2.92 15.87 4.30
CA ASN A 149 -3.73 16.97 4.80
C ASN A 149 -4.26 16.60 6.21
N ASP A 150 -5.13 17.43 6.78
CA ASP A 150 -5.65 17.23 8.15
C ASP A 150 -6.42 15.92 8.38
N GLN A 151 -6.81 15.21 7.31
CA GLN A 151 -7.52 13.95 7.38
C GLN A 151 -6.61 12.73 7.22
N GLN A 152 -5.41 12.91 6.67
CA GLN A 152 -4.48 11.86 6.30
C GLN A 152 -3.42 11.63 7.37
N GLU A 153 -2.79 10.46 7.37
CA GLU A 153 -1.80 10.10 8.39
C GLU A 153 -0.74 9.14 7.83
N VAL A 154 0.45 9.17 8.44
CA VAL A 154 1.49 8.17 8.19
C VAL A 154 2.05 7.65 9.51
N GLY A 155 2.38 6.36 9.55
CA GLY A 155 2.96 5.75 10.73
C GLY A 155 3.48 4.33 10.47
N PRO A 156 4.06 3.66 11.47
CA PRO A 156 4.52 2.29 11.32
C PRO A 156 3.39 1.38 10.83
N GLY A 157 3.62 0.68 9.71
CA GLY A 157 2.66 -0.24 9.10
C GLY A 157 1.41 0.41 8.49
N LYS A 158 1.32 1.74 8.37
CA LYS A 158 0.16 2.43 7.78
C LYS A 158 0.52 3.72 7.05
N LEU A 159 -0.20 3.99 5.97
CA LEU A 159 -0.10 5.24 5.22
C LEU A 159 -1.48 5.59 4.66
N TRP A 160 -1.92 6.82 4.80
CA TRP A 160 -3.02 7.38 4.04
C TRP A 160 -2.55 8.71 3.45
N ALA A 161 -2.48 8.80 2.13
CA ALA A 161 -1.97 9.98 1.42
C ALA A 161 -2.74 10.24 0.13
N GLN A 162 -2.73 11.51 -0.28
CA GLN A 162 -3.06 11.90 -1.64
C GLN A 162 -1.81 11.79 -2.51
N TYR A 163 -2.01 11.63 -3.81
CA TYR A 163 -0.94 11.68 -4.78
C TYR A 163 -1.43 12.18 -6.14
N SER A 164 -0.48 12.61 -6.97
CA SER A 164 -0.69 12.85 -8.39
C SER A 164 0.60 12.55 -9.16
N CYS A 165 0.47 12.23 -10.44
CA CYS A 165 1.61 11.98 -11.32
C CYS A 165 1.50 12.89 -12.53
N PRO A 166 2.39 13.90 -12.69
CA PRO A 166 2.33 14.81 -13.83
C PRO A 166 2.57 14.08 -15.15
N LEU A 167 3.29 12.95 -15.09
CA LEU A 167 3.55 12.08 -16.22
C LEU A 167 3.65 10.62 -15.81
N ILE A 168 2.96 9.77 -16.57
CA ILE A 168 3.14 8.32 -16.59
C ILE A 168 3.24 7.87 -18.04
N GLN A 169 4.11 6.89 -18.32
CA GLN A 169 4.43 6.49 -19.69
C GLN A 169 4.26 5.00 -19.91
N SER A 170 3.82 4.66 -21.12
CA SER A 170 3.79 3.29 -21.63
C SER A 170 4.11 3.31 -23.12
N ASN A 171 5.31 2.83 -23.48
CA ASN A 171 5.85 2.96 -24.84
C ASN A 171 5.84 4.43 -25.32
N THR A 172 5.04 4.74 -26.34
CA THR A 172 4.91 6.09 -26.91
C THR A 172 3.73 6.89 -26.32
N LYS A 173 2.99 6.33 -25.36
CA LYS A 173 1.85 6.98 -24.73
C LYS A 173 2.30 7.69 -23.46
N GLU A 174 1.99 8.97 -23.35
CA GLU A 174 2.33 9.79 -22.18
C GLU A 174 1.05 10.38 -21.60
N CYS A 175 0.64 9.89 -20.44
CA CYS A 175 -0.60 10.26 -19.76
C CYS A 175 -0.27 10.87 -18.39
N SER A 176 -1.29 11.17 -17.59
CA SER A 176 -1.11 11.63 -16.20
C SER A 176 -2.08 10.95 -15.26
N ILE A 177 -1.79 11.04 -13.96
CA ILE A 177 -2.72 10.71 -12.89
C ILE A 177 -3.02 12.01 -12.17
N GLY A 178 -4.29 12.40 -12.17
CA GLY A 178 -4.78 13.54 -11.40
C GLY A 178 -4.76 13.26 -9.89
N GLU A 179 -5.38 14.14 -9.11
CA GLU A 179 -5.47 13.95 -7.66
C GLU A 179 -6.18 12.63 -7.33
N SER A 180 -5.46 11.79 -6.61
CA SER A 180 -5.75 10.39 -6.38
C SER A 180 -5.37 10.03 -4.94
N THR A 181 -5.88 8.94 -4.40
CA THR A 181 -5.68 8.60 -2.97
C THR A 181 -5.20 7.18 -2.80
N VAL A 182 -4.30 6.96 -1.85
CA VAL A 182 -3.84 5.64 -1.40
C VAL A 182 -3.94 5.54 0.11
N ALA A 183 -4.45 4.41 0.59
CA ALA A 183 -4.50 4.05 1.99
C ALA A 183 -3.98 2.62 2.17
N LEU A 184 -3.17 2.42 3.20
CA LEU A 184 -2.48 1.18 3.57
C LEU A 184 -2.62 0.97 5.07
N GLN A 185 -2.87 -0.27 5.49
CA GLN A 185 -2.85 -0.69 6.90
C GLN A 185 -2.32 -2.12 7.03
N ASN A 186 -1.89 -2.47 8.24
CA ASN A 186 -1.33 -3.78 8.56
C ASN A 186 -0.14 -4.16 7.66
N CYS A 187 0.65 -3.17 7.25
CA CYS A 187 1.84 -3.37 6.44
C CYS A 187 3.04 -3.75 7.31
N ASP A 188 4.04 -4.37 6.69
CA ASP A 188 5.32 -4.65 7.34
C ASP A 188 6.00 -3.34 7.77
N SER A 189 6.47 -3.27 9.02
CA SER A 189 7.03 -2.07 9.65
C SER A 189 8.46 -2.27 10.13
#